data_AF-A0AAQ0HGN7-F1
#
_entry.id   AF-A0AAQ0HGN7-F1
#
_cell.length_a   1.000
_cell.length_b   1.000
_cell.length_c   1.000
_cell.angle_alpha   90.00
_cell.angle_beta   90.00
_cell.angle_gamma   90.00
#
_symmetry.space_group_name_H-M   'P 1'
#
loop_
_entity.id
_entity.type
_entity.pdbx_description
1 polymer ?
#
loop_
_entity_poly.entity_id
_entity_poly.type
_entity_poly.pdbx_seq_one_letter_code
_entity_poly.pdbx_strand_id
1 'polypeptide(L)'
;MDIGPIRPGHLQIIPIEHYETFDELPPDIATDIMRLAQRLARILKALFDVERFAFAFTGGDVVHAHAHLVPLVEKDDITSRRYIPEEKVTYRELPHPGDAALQRIAADIARRL
;
A
#
# COMPACT_ATOMS: atom_id res chain seq x y z
N MET A 1 -0.75 12.55 9.16
CA MET A 1 -2.05 12.06 8.65
C MET A 1 -2.15 12.47 7.20
N ASP A 2 -2.77 11.67 6.34
CA ASP A 2 -2.94 12.03 4.94
C ASP A 2 -3.91 13.22 4.80
N ILE A 3 -3.59 14.18 3.93
CA ILE A 3 -4.42 15.38 3.68
C ILE A 3 -5.60 15.09 2.74
N GLY A 4 -5.50 14.05 1.91
CA GLY A 4 -6.53 13.53 1.03
C GLY A 4 -6.90 12.10 1.40
N PRO A 5 -7.37 11.83 2.63
CA PRO A 5 -7.50 10.47 3.11
C PRO A 5 -8.64 9.73 2.39
N ILE A 6 -8.35 8.58 1.77
CA ILE A 6 -9.34 7.60 1.30
C ILE A 6 -10.44 7.37 2.36
N ARG A 7 -10.04 7.08 3.60
CA ARG A 7 -10.90 6.96 4.79
C ARG A 7 -10.31 7.64 6.01
N PRO A 8 -11.15 8.05 7.00
CA PRO A 8 -10.66 8.50 8.29
C PRO A 8 -9.65 7.50 8.89
N GLY A 9 -8.47 8.00 9.29
CA GLY A 9 -7.38 7.17 9.77
C GLY A 9 -6.32 6.80 8.72
N HIS A 10 -6.51 7.18 7.44
CA HIS A 10 -5.45 7.07 6.43
C HIS A 10 -4.28 8.00 6.77
N LEU A 11 -3.10 7.42 6.98
CA LEU A 11 -1.86 8.15 7.20
C LEU A 11 -0.72 7.68 6.30
N GLN A 12 0.31 8.51 6.24
CA GLN A 12 1.58 8.22 5.59
C GLN A 12 2.70 8.11 6.63
N ILE A 13 3.66 7.22 6.38
CA ILE A 13 4.94 7.13 7.09
C ILE A 13 6.02 7.46 6.08
N ILE A 14 6.83 8.47 6.39
CA ILE A 14 7.76 9.09 5.46
C ILE A 14 9.15 9.09 6.14
N PRO A 15 10.21 8.60 5.48
CA PRO A 15 11.58 8.77 5.97
C PRO A 15 11.96 10.26 5.97
N ILE A 16 12.95 10.63 6.79
CA ILE A 16 13.41 12.03 6.84
C ILE A 16 14.32 12.30 5.64
N GLU A 17 15.25 11.38 5.38
CA GLU A 17 16.15 11.41 4.24
C GLU A 17 15.40 11.08 2.95
N HIS A 18 15.82 11.73 1.87
CA HIS A 18 15.20 11.57 0.56
C HIS A 18 15.62 10.25 -0.11
N TYR A 19 14.62 9.45 -0.46
CA TYR A 19 14.70 8.28 -1.35
C TYR A 19 13.58 8.43 -2.37
N GLU A 20 13.82 8.16 -3.65
CA GLU A 20 12.82 8.39 -4.70
C GLU A 20 11.75 7.30 -4.68
N THR A 21 12.18 6.05 -4.56
CA THR A 21 11.33 4.86 -4.62
C THR A 21 11.52 3.96 -3.40
N PHE A 22 10.61 3.00 -3.21
CA PHE A 22 10.65 2.13 -2.04
C PHE A 22 11.90 1.23 -2.02
N ASP A 23 12.39 0.83 -3.20
CA ASP A 23 13.51 -0.10 -3.36
C ASP A 23 14.88 0.57 -3.13
N GLU A 24 14.92 1.89 -3.05
CA GLU A 24 16.09 2.67 -2.64
C GLU A 24 16.24 2.78 -1.11
N LEU A 25 15.19 2.44 -0.35
CA LEU A 25 15.25 2.53 1.11
C LEU A 25 16.32 1.61 1.68
N PRO A 26 17.21 2.12 2.55
CA PRO A 26 18.10 1.27 3.33
C PRO A 26 17.30 0.23 4.13
N PRO A 27 17.80 -1.02 4.27
CA PRO A 27 17.05 -2.10 4.92
C PRO A 27 16.61 -1.80 6.36
N ASP A 28 17.42 -1.06 7.11
CA ASP A 28 17.13 -0.60 8.47
C ASP A 28 15.97 0.40 8.50
N ILE A 29 15.98 1.39 7.59
CA ILE A 29 14.90 2.38 7.44
C ILE A 29 13.59 1.69 7.03
N ALA A 30 13.64 0.79 6.03
CA ALA A 30 12.47 0.02 5.61
C ALA A 30 11.89 -0.82 6.75
N THR A 31 12.76 -1.43 7.57
CA THR A 31 12.37 -2.20 8.75
C THR A 31 11.68 -1.33 9.79
N ASP A 32 12.21 -0.14 10.06
CA ASP A 32 11.64 0.78 11.05
C ASP A 32 10.29 1.36 10.60
N ILE A 33 10.13 1.65 9.30
CA ILE A 33 8.84 2.00 8.72
C ILE A 33 7.82 0.87 8.94
N MET A 34 8.19 -0.38 8.65
CA MET A 34 7.30 -1.54 8.84
C MET A 34 6.91 -1.72 10.31
N ARG A 35 7.87 -1.62 11.24
CA ARG A 35 7.60 -1.70 12.69
C ARG A 35 6.64 -0.61 13.14
N LEU A 36 6.85 0.62 12.68
CA LEU A 36 5.97 1.74 12.98
C LEU A 36 4.58 1.52 12.40
N ALA A 37 4.47 1.07 11.15
CA ALA A 37 3.22 0.78 10.47
C ALA A 37 2.37 -0.25 11.23
N GLN A 38 2.96 -1.36 11.66
CA GLN A 38 2.26 -2.37 12.44
C GLN A 38 1.75 -1.83 13.79
N ARG A 39 2.56 -1.00 14.46
CA ARG A 39 2.17 -0.38 15.73
C ARG A 39 1.02 0.60 15.55
N LEU A 40 1.10 1.45 14.53
CA LEU A 40 0.05 2.41 14.20
C LEU A 40 -1.23 1.70 13.78
N ALA A 41 -1.15 0.66 12.95
CA ALA A 41 -2.32 -0.10 12.52
C ALA A 41 -3.11 -0.63 13.72
N ARG A 42 -2.44 -1.21 14.73
CA ARG A 42 -3.12 -1.70 15.95
C ARG A 42 -3.85 -0.59 16.70
N ILE A 43 -3.26 0.59 16.82
CA ILE A 43 -3.87 1.75 17.48
C ILE A 43 -5.08 2.25 16.68
N LEU A 44 -4.90 2.42 15.37
CA LEU A 44 -5.93 2.97 14.48
C LEU A 44 -7.11 2.01 14.32
N LYS A 45 -6.90 0.69 14.32
CA LYS A 45 -7.98 -0.30 14.34
C LYS A 45 -8.95 -0.07 15.49
N ALA A 46 -8.43 0.17 16.69
CA ALA A 46 -9.26 0.44 17.86
C ALA A 46 -9.91 1.83 17.80
N LEU A 47 -9.21 2.83 17.27
CA LEU A 47 -9.70 4.21 17.20
C LEU A 47 -10.83 4.41 16.16
N PHE A 48 -10.75 3.70 15.03
CA PHE A 48 -11.67 3.87 13.91
C PHE A 48 -12.65 2.71 13.73
N ASP A 49 -12.62 1.72 14.62
CA ASP A 49 -13.44 0.50 14.55
C ASP A 49 -13.33 -0.21 13.19
N VAL A 50 -12.09 -0.45 12.76
CA VAL A 50 -11.78 -1.09 11.48
C VAL A 50 -10.98 -2.38 11.73
N GLU A 51 -11.36 -3.47 11.07
CA GLU A 51 -10.72 -4.77 11.26
C GLU A 51 -9.36 -4.87 10.55
N ARG A 52 -9.18 -4.17 9.42
CA ARG A 52 -8.02 -4.34 8.55
C ARG A 52 -7.45 -3.02 8.06
N PHE A 53 -6.13 -2.96 7.94
CA PHE A 53 -5.43 -1.88 7.26
C PHE A 53 -4.58 -2.45 6.13
N ALA A 54 -4.57 -1.77 4.99
CA ALA A 54 -3.56 -1.97 3.95
C ALA A 54 -2.29 -1.21 4.31
N PHE A 55 -1.16 -1.77 3.92
CA PHE A 55 0.14 -1.12 3.96
C PHE A 55 0.74 -1.18 2.57
N ALA A 56 1.04 -0.04 1.96
CA ALA A 56 1.50 0.03 0.57
C ALA A 56 2.41 1.22 0.31
N PHE A 57 3.38 1.05 -0.58
CA PHE A 57 4.06 2.15 -1.25
C PHE A 57 3.45 2.27 -2.65
N THR A 58 2.88 3.43 -2.98
CA THR A 58 2.25 3.67 -4.29
C THR A 58 3.23 4.32 -5.26
N GLY A 59 4.01 5.30 -4.79
CA GLY A 59 5.10 5.94 -5.54
C GLY A 59 4.69 6.70 -6.79
N GLY A 60 3.38 6.89 -7.02
CA GLY A 60 2.86 7.46 -8.27
C GLY A 60 2.68 8.98 -8.27
N ASP A 61 2.54 9.60 -7.10
CA ASP A 61 2.12 11.00 -6.99
C ASP A 61 3.26 11.96 -6.65
N VAL A 62 4.19 11.52 -5.80
CA VAL A 62 5.32 12.31 -5.31
C VAL A 62 6.57 11.46 -5.40
N VAL A 63 7.64 12.05 -5.97
CA VAL A 63 8.97 11.44 -6.06
C VAL A 63 9.64 11.52 -4.69
N HIS A 64 9.15 10.73 -3.74
CA HIS A 64 9.74 10.51 -2.44
C HIS A 64 9.06 9.31 -1.80
N ALA A 65 9.82 8.33 -1.30
CA ALA A 65 9.26 7.13 -0.71
C ALA A 65 8.34 7.46 0.49
N HIS A 66 7.08 7.08 0.41
CA HIS A 66 6.13 7.20 1.52
C HIS A 66 5.22 5.98 1.56
N ALA A 67 5.06 5.42 2.75
CA ALA A 67 4.21 4.27 2.97
C ALA A 67 2.83 4.70 3.43
N HIS A 68 1.80 4.29 2.72
CA HIS A 68 0.41 4.49 3.09
C HIS A 68 -0.06 3.40 4.05
N LEU A 69 -0.81 3.83 5.07
CA LEU A 69 -1.56 2.96 5.94
C LEU A 69 -3.05 3.31 5.80
N VAL A 70 -3.81 2.47 5.11
CA VAL A 70 -5.18 2.76 4.67
C VAL A 70 -6.18 1.84 5.39
N PRO A 71 -7.19 2.37 6.11
CA PRO A 71 -8.26 1.54 6.64
C PRO A 71 -9.03 0.85 5.50
N LEU A 72 -9.28 -0.45 5.63
CA LEU A 72 -10.03 -1.24 4.65
C LEU A 72 -11.39 -1.64 5.22
N VAL A 73 -12.44 -1.09 4.62
CA VAL A 73 -13.85 -1.35 4.93
C VAL A 73 -14.57 -1.87 3.69
N GLU A 74 -14.30 -1.29 2.52
CA GLU A 74 -14.86 -1.70 1.24
C GLU A 74 -13.77 -2.28 0.33
N LYS A 75 -14.18 -3.15 -0.59
CA LYS A 75 -13.27 -3.81 -1.55
C LYS A 75 -12.51 -2.83 -2.45
N ASP A 76 -13.01 -1.59 -2.56
CA ASP A 76 -12.51 -0.58 -3.48
C ASP A 76 -11.69 0.53 -2.81
N ASP A 77 -11.40 0.39 -1.52
CA ASP A 77 -10.68 1.42 -0.77
C ASP A 77 -9.27 1.65 -1.32
N ILE A 78 -8.56 0.60 -1.76
CA ILE A 78 -7.23 0.76 -2.36
C ILE A 78 -7.31 1.37 -3.77
N THR A 79 -8.42 1.17 -4.49
CA THR A 79 -8.63 1.75 -5.82
C THR A 79 -9.01 3.24 -5.77
N SER A 80 -8.94 3.87 -4.58
CA SER A 80 -9.07 5.31 -4.36
C SER A 80 -10.20 5.98 -5.14
N ARG A 81 -11.45 5.54 -4.90
CA ARG A 81 -12.65 6.19 -5.48
C ARG A 81 -12.76 7.70 -5.22
N ARG A 82 -11.93 8.28 -4.35
CA ARG A 82 -11.83 9.74 -4.17
C ARG A 82 -11.19 10.47 -5.35
N TYR A 83 -10.34 9.81 -6.14
CA TYR A 83 -9.71 10.40 -7.34
C TYR A 83 -10.44 10.01 -8.64
N ILE A 84 -11.41 9.11 -8.57
CA ILE A 84 -12.14 8.56 -9.71
C ILE A 84 -13.53 9.22 -9.73
N PRO A 85 -13.87 10.03 -10.75
CA PRO A 85 -15.16 10.71 -10.82
C PRO A 85 -16.35 9.76 -11.05
N GLU A 86 -16.11 8.56 -11.53
CA GLU A 86 -17.13 7.55 -11.78
C GLU A 86 -17.75 7.01 -10.48
N GLU A 87 -19.04 7.29 -10.26
CA GLU A 87 -19.77 6.83 -9.06
C GLU A 87 -19.90 5.29 -8.99
N LYS A 88 -19.92 4.63 -10.15
CA LYS A 88 -20.03 3.17 -10.27
C LYS A 88 -18.82 2.60 -11.00
N VAL A 89 -17.95 1.93 -10.25
CA VAL A 89 -16.81 1.18 -10.81
C VAL A 89 -17.26 -0.24 -11.11
N THR A 90 -17.26 -0.60 -12.40
CA THR A 90 -17.55 -1.97 -12.84
C THR A 90 -16.25 -2.76 -12.91
N TYR A 91 -16.13 -3.77 -12.05
CA TYR A 91 -15.00 -4.69 -12.08
C TYR A 91 -15.24 -5.79 -13.13
N ARG A 92 -14.19 -6.15 -13.85
CA ARG A 92 -14.16 -7.35 -14.71
C ARG A 92 -13.53 -8.52 -13.97
N GLU A 93 -13.68 -9.72 -14.52
CA GLU A 93 -12.90 -10.87 -14.08
C GLU A 93 -11.40 -10.59 -14.25
N LEU A 94 -10.62 -10.93 -13.22
CA LEU A 94 -9.18 -10.74 -13.26
C LEU A 94 -8.59 -11.71 -14.28
N PRO A 95 -7.78 -11.23 -15.25
CA PRO A 95 -7.11 -12.13 -16.17
C PRO A 95 -6.17 -13.04 -15.39
N HIS A 96 -6.36 -14.36 -15.53
CA HIS A 96 -5.47 -15.34 -14.92
C HIS A 96 -4.36 -15.71 -15.93
N PRO A 97 -3.08 -15.40 -15.66
CA PRO A 97 -1.99 -15.65 -16.61
C PRO A 97 -1.68 -17.13 -16.86
N GLY A 98 -2.28 -18.03 -16.07
CA GLY A 98 -2.10 -19.49 -16.16
C GLY A 98 -0.92 -19.99 -15.32
N ASP A 99 -1.07 -21.18 -14.74
CA ASP A 99 -0.12 -21.71 -13.74
C ASP A 99 1.31 -21.81 -14.28
N ALA A 100 1.46 -22.25 -15.54
CA ALA A 100 2.76 -22.36 -16.18
C ALA A 100 3.47 -20.99 -16.31
N ALA A 101 2.74 -19.90 -16.53
CA ALA A 101 3.32 -18.56 -16.58
C ALA A 101 3.73 -18.08 -15.19
N LEU A 102 2.88 -18.28 -14.18
CA LEU A 102 3.17 -17.95 -12.79
C LEU A 102 4.43 -18.69 -12.28
N GLN A 103 4.55 -19.99 -12.60
CA GLN A 103 5.71 -20.79 -12.22
C GLN A 103 7.01 -20.30 -12.88
N ARG A 104 6.97 -19.92 -14.16
CA ARG A 104 8.14 -19.34 -14.84
C ARG A 104 8.57 -18.03 -14.18
N ILE A 105 7.63 -17.13 -13.92
CA ILE A 105 7.93 -15.84 -13.25
C ILE A 105 8.53 -16.08 -11.87
N ALA A 106 7.96 -16.98 -11.07
CA ALA A 106 8.49 -17.32 -9.76
C ALA A 106 9.92 -17.90 -9.84
N ALA A 107 10.18 -18.78 -10.80
CA ALA A 107 11.52 -19.33 -11.02
C ALA A 107 12.52 -18.26 -11.47
N ASP A 108 12.09 -17.30 -12.28
CA ASP A 108 12.94 -16.20 -12.74
C ASP A 108 13.32 -15.25 -11.60
N ILE A 109 12.38 -14.96 -10.70
CA ILE A 109 12.64 -14.20 -9.47
C ILE A 109 13.64 -14.96 -8.57
N ALA A 110 13.39 -16.25 -8.32
CA ALA A 110 14.23 -17.05 -7.44
C ALA A 110 15.69 -17.18 -7.91
N ARG A 111 15.95 -17.09 -9.22
CA ARG A 111 17.32 -17.12 -9.79
C ARG A 111 18.06 -15.79 -9.67
N ARG A 112 17.36 -14.71 -9.31
CA ARG A 112 17.89 -13.33 -9.26
C ARG A 112 18.00 -12.76 -7.85
N LEU A 113 17.44 -13.47 -6.87
CA LEU A 113 17.62 -13.23 -5.43
C LEU A 113 18.87 -13.98 -4.94
#